data_AF-A0A497DVE2-F1
#
_entry.id   AF-A0A497DVE2-F1
#
_cell.length_a   1.000
_cell.length_b   1.000
_cell.length_c   1.000
_cell.angle_alpha   90.00
_cell.angle_beta   90.00
_cell.angle_gamma   90.00
#
_symmetry.space_group_name_H-M   'P 1'
#
loop_
_entity.id
_entity.type
_entity.pdbx_description
1 polymer ?
#
loop_
_entity_poly.entity_id
_entity_poly.type
_entity_poly.pdbx_seq_one_letter_code
_entity_poly.pdbx_strand_id
1 'polypeptide(L)' 'MSFYLYLILAYLIVLSGLNIYRVRQVKTQEQFMVAGRSVKTWVMVFTLICTWIGSGTFIAGA' A
#
# COMPACT_ATOMS: atom_id res chain seq x y z
N MET A 1 15.07 -6.89 -21.54
CA MET A 1 14.95 -7.78 -20.35
C MET A 1 15.36 -7.06 -19.07
N SER A 2 16.58 -6.49 -18.99
CA SER A 2 17.08 -5.85 -17.77
C SER A 2 16.28 -4.62 -17.31
N PHE A 3 15.70 -3.84 -18.22
CA PHE A 3 14.91 -2.64 -17.88
C PHE A 3 13.68 -2.96 -17.01
N TYR A 4 12.95 -4.04 -17.32
CA TYR A 4 11.79 -4.47 -16.53
C TYR A 4 12.19 -4.88 -15.11
N LEU A 5 13.32 -5.57 -14.95
CA LEU A 5 13.83 -5.94 -13.62
C LEU A 5 14.19 -4.72 -12.78
N TYR A 6 14.85 -3.73 -13.37
CA TYR A 6 15.13 -2.46 -12.69
C TYR A 6 13.84 -1.72 -12.29
N LEU A 7 12.82 -1.73 -13.14
CA LEU A 7 11.53 -1.10 -12.85
C LEU A 7 10.82 -1.77 -11.66
N ILE A 8 10.79 -3.11 -11.62
CA ILE A 8 10.20 -3.86 -10.50
C ILE A 8 10.97 -3.62 -9.20
N LEU A 9 12.31 -3.65 -9.26
CA LEU A 9 13.16 -3.36 -8.10
C LEU A 9 12.92 -1.94 -7.57
N ALA A 10 12.86 -0.94 -8.46
CA ALA A 10 12.56 0.43 -8.07
C ALA A 10 11.20 0.54 -7.37
N TYR A 11 10.17 -0.12 -7.90
CA TYR A 11 8.84 -0.15 -7.29
C TYR A 11 8.85 -0.75 -5.87
N LEU A 12 9.52 -1.89 -5.68
CA LEU A 12 9.65 -2.53 -4.37
C LEU A 12 10.42 -1.67 -3.37
N ILE A 13 11.50 -1.00 -3.82
CA ILE A 13 12.29 -0.09 -2.98
C ILE A 13 11.43 1.09 -2.53
N VAL A 14 10.64 1.69 -3.43
CA VAL A 14 9.76 2.81 -3.09
C VAL A 14 8.72 2.38 -2.04
N LEU A 15 8.06 1.24 -2.25
CA LEU A 15 7.08 0.70 -1.29
C LEU A 15 7.70 0.42 0.08
N SER A 16 8.86 -0.25 0.10
CA SER A 16 9.56 -0.59 1.33
C SER A 16 10.04 0.67 2.07
N GLY A 17 10.60 1.63 1.34
CA GLY A 17 11.04 2.92 1.89
C GLY A 17 9.91 3.71 2.52
N LEU A 18 8.74 3.78 1.85
CA LEU A 18 7.54 4.41 2.40
C LEU A 18 7.05 3.71 3.68
N ASN A 19 7.10 2.37 3.71
CA ASN A 19 6.69 1.60 4.88
C ASN A 19 7.60 1.89 6.09
N ILE A 20 8.93 1.84 5.89
CA ILE A 20 9.92 2.13 6.94
C ILE A 20 9.79 3.57 7.44
N TYR A 21 9.59 4.53 6.54
CA TYR A 21 9.36 5.93 6.92
C TYR A 21 8.11 6.07 7.80
N ARG A 22 7.01 5.42 7.41
CA ARG A 22 5.73 5.50 8.13
C ARG A 22 5.78 4.77 9.48
N VAL A 23 6.49 3.64 9.58
CA VAL A 23 6.58 2.86 10.82
C VAL A 23 7.19 3.68 11.97
N ARG A 24 8.12 4.59 11.67
CA ARG A 24 8.73 5.49 12.66
C ARG A 24 7.75 6.51 13.24
N GLN A 25 6.65 6.79 12.56
CA GLN A 25 5.64 7.76 13.02
C GLN A 25 4.53 7.12 13.85
N VAL A 26 4.37 5.79 13.78
CA VAL A 26 3.33 5.07 14.53
C VAL A 26 3.88 4.66 15.89
N LYS A 27 3.44 5.33 16.96
CA LYS A 27 3.95 5.09 18.32
C LYS A 27 2.99 4.31 19.22
N THR A 28 1.70 4.32 18.90
CA THR A 28 0.65 3.71 19.74
C THR A 28 -0.17 2.69 18.96
N GLN A 29 -0.77 1.72 19.67
CA GLN A 29 -1.65 0.72 19.06
C GLN A 29 -2.85 1.35 18.36
N GLU A 30 -3.42 2.42 18.90
CA GLU A 30 -4.54 3.13 18.27
C GLU A 30 -4.13 3.75 16.92
N GLN A 31 -2.93 4.32 16.84
CA GLN A 31 -2.39 4.84 15.58
C GLN A 31 -2.04 3.73 14.58
N PHE A 32 -1.68 2.54 15.06
CA PHE A 32 -1.42 1.39 14.19
C PHE A 32 -2.70 0.76 13.65
N MET A 33 -3.71 0.61 14.51
CA MET A 33 -4.93 -0.15 14.19
C MET A 33 -5.98 0.68 13.45
N VAL A 34 -6.16 1.95 13.82
CA VAL A 34 -7.21 2.81 13.26
C VAL A 34 -6.69 4.12 12.69
N ALA A 35 -5.36 4.28 12.58
CA ALA A 35 -4.72 5.52 12.14
C ALA A 35 -5.22 6.77 12.90
N GLY A 36 -5.58 6.59 14.17
CA GLY A 36 -6.15 7.64 15.03
C GLY A 36 -7.42 8.28 14.48
N ARG A 37 -8.18 7.57 13.63
CA ARG A 37 -9.42 8.06 12.96
C ARG A 37 -9.24 9.36 12.15
N SER A 38 -7.99 9.69 11.80
CA SER A 38 -7.62 10.93 11.11
C SER A 38 -7.69 10.81 9.58
N VAL A 39 -7.88 9.59 9.05
CA VAL A 39 -7.86 9.32 7.61
C VAL A 39 -9.19 9.74 6.99
N LYS A 40 -9.11 10.55 5.93
CA LYS A 40 -10.29 11.00 5.18
C LYS A 40 -11.06 9.80 4.61
N THR A 41 -12.39 9.85 4.68
CA THR A 41 -13.29 8.79 4.20
C THR A 41 -13.04 8.39 2.76
N TRP A 42 -12.75 9.35 1.88
CA TRP A 42 -12.47 9.05 0.48
C TRP A 42 -11.21 8.20 0.29
N VAL A 43 -10.16 8.43 1.09
CA VAL A 43 -8.94 7.60 1.07
C VAL A 43 -9.26 6.17 1.51
N MET A 44 -10.11 6.01 2.52
CA MET A 44 -10.56 4.69 2.99
C MET A 44 -11.30 3.91 1.89
N VAL A 45 -12.22 4.58 1.16
CA VAL A 45 -12.94 3.97 0.03
C VAL A 45 -11.97 3.50 -1.05
N PHE A 46 -10.99 4.33 -1.43
CA PHE A 46 -9.98 3.94 -2.41
C PHE A 46 -9.14 2.75 -1.95
N THR A 47 -8.65 2.77 -0.71
CA THR A 47 -7.88 1.63 -0.17
C THR A 47 -8.69 0.34 -0.12
N LEU A 48 -10.00 0.44 0.12
CA LEU A 48 -10.90 -0.72 0.12
C LEU A 48 -11.06 -1.30 -1.29
N ILE A 49 -11.27 -0.43 -2.29
CA ILE A 49 -11.29 -0.84 -3.71
C ILE A 49 -9.97 -1.49 -4.10
N CYS A 50 -8.83 -0.89 -3.74
CA CYS A 50 -7.50 -1.45 -4.02
C CYS A 50 -7.26 -2.80 -3.33
N THR A 51 -7.84 -3.04 -2.15
CA THR A 51 -7.73 -4.33 -1.44
C THR A 51 -8.63 -5.39 -2.06
N TRP A 52 -9.79 -4.97 -2.59
CA TRP A 52 -10.72 -5.86 -3.28
C TRP A 52 -10.21 -6.27 -4.67
N ILE A 53 -9.57 -5.36 -5.39
CA ILE A 53 -8.96 -5.63 -6.70
C ILE A 53 -7.59 -6.30 -6.46
N GLY A 54 -7.61 -7.63 -6.36
CA GLY A 54 -6.40 -8.45 -6.26
C GLY A 54 -5.87 -8.92 -7.61
N SER A 55 -4.73 -9.61 -7.58
CA SER A 55 -4.18 -10.29 -8.76
C SER A 55 -5.17 -11.30 -9.37
N GLY A 56 -6.00 -11.94 -8.53
CA GLY A 56 -7.05 -12.85 -8.95
C GLY A 56 -8.11 -12.17 -9.84
N THR A 57 -8.50 -10.93 -9.55
CA THR A 57 -9.46 -10.18 -10.37
C THR A 57 -8.87 -9.79 -11.72
N PHE A 58 -7.57 -9.48 -11.76
CA PHE A 58 -6.85 -9.19 -13.00
C PHE A 58 -6.66 -10.42 -13.90
N ILE A 59 -6.47 -11.61 -13.32
CA ILE A 59 -6.21 -12.85 -14.07
C ILE A 59 -7.52 -13.57 -14.43
N ALA A 60 -8.54 -13.54 -13.56
CA ALA A 60 -9.83 -14.22 -13.81
C ALA A 60 -10.79 -13.42 -14.71
N GLY A 61 -10.52 -12.13 -14.94
CA GLY A 61 -11.25 -11.30 -15.91
C GLY A 61 -10.64 -11.32 -17.32
N ALA A 62 -9.53 -12.03 -17.52
CA ALA A 62 -8.91 -12.31 -18.81
C ALA A 62 -9.31 -13.71 -19.30
#